data_AF-A0A8J3ZFV2-F1
#
_entry.id   AF-A0A8J3ZFV2-F1
#
_cell.length_a   1.000
_cell.length_b   1.000
_cell.length_c   1.000
_cell.angle_alpha   90.00
_cell.angle_beta   90.00
_cell.angle_gamma   90.00
#
_symmetry.space_group_name_H-M   'P 1'
#
loop_
_entity.id
_entity.type
_entity.pdbx_description
1 polymer ?
#
loop_
_entity_poly.entity_id
_entity_poly.type
_entity_poly.pdbx_seq_one_letter_code
_entity_poly.pdbx_strand_id
1 'polypeptide(L)'
;MAAAAPAVPAPPRRRLRDRLVEGRRRLDRRQGSKGGAETGPSPTDRGKPGSKIHLICDRTGIPLTCLISAGNVPDAHLLIPLLDSIAPIQGRRGRPRHRPGKLHGDKAYDVHALRHEVRRRGIGVRIARKGIESSERLGRHRWIVESCLSWLQHNRRLVRRYDRKADHFQAFADLGCILLCYRRLLKNNHLG
;
A
#
# COMPACT_ATOMS: atom_id res chain seq x y z
N MET A 1 -76.20 31.98 13.35
CA MET A 1 -75.55 30.65 13.33
C MET A 1 -75.83 30.01 11.97
N ALA A 2 -74.81 29.89 11.13
CA ALA A 2 -74.83 29.08 9.92
C ALA A 2 -73.51 28.31 9.89
N ALA A 3 -73.60 26.98 9.92
CA ALA A 3 -72.46 26.09 9.99
C ALA A 3 -71.78 25.98 8.61
N ALA A 4 -70.48 26.25 8.56
CA ALA A 4 -69.68 26.04 7.36
C ALA A 4 -69.42 24.53 7.17
N ALA A 5 -69.70 24.02 5.97
CA ALA A 5 -69.47 22.63 5.59
C ALA A 5 -67.98 22.25 5.64
N PRO A 6 -67.63 20.99 5.98
CA PRO A 6 -66.24 20.56 6.06
C PRO A 6 -65.62 20.43 4.66
N ALA A 7 -64.40 20.96 4.51
CA ALA A 7 -63.63 20.89 3.28
C ALA A 7 -63.21 19.45 2.94
N VAL A 8 -63.46 19.04 1.70
CA VAL A 8 -63.03 17.74 1.15
C VAL A 8 -61.50 17.72 0.99
N PRO A 9 -60.78 16.68 1.43
CA PRO A 9 -59.33 16.62 1.27
C PRO A 9 -58.94 16.43 -0.20
N ALA A 10 -57.97 17.22 -0.65
CA ALA A 10 -57.43 17.14 -2.01
C ALA A 10 -56.79 15.76 -2.30
N PRO A 11 -56.89 15.24 -3.54
CA PRO A 11 -56.31 13.94 -3.88
C PRO A 11 -54.77 13.96 -3.74
N PRO A 12 -54.14 12.82 -3.41
CA PRO A 12 -52.70 12.74 -3.24
C PRO A 12 -52.00 13.11 -4.55
N ARG A 13 -51.13 14.13 -4.49
CA ARG A 13 -50.26 14.51 -5.60
C ARG A 13 -49.45 13.30 -6.04
N ARG A 14 -49.71 12.82 -7.27
CA ARG A 14 -48.92 11.80 -7.95
C ARG A 14 -47.44 12.14 -7.78
N ARG A 15 -46.68 11.25 -7.14
CA ARG A 15 -45.23 11.37 -6.97
C ARG A 15 -44.62 11.64 -8.35
N LEU A 16 -44.04 12.83 -8.52
CA LEU A 16 -43.16 13.09 -9.65
C LEU A 16 -42.08 12.00 -9.60
N ARG A 17 -41.97 11.26 -10.71
CA ARG A 17 -40.90 10.29 -10.92
C ARG A 17 -39.59 10.92 -10.50
N ASP A 18 -38.81 10.22 -9.69
CA ASP A 18 -37.45 10.59 -9.33
C ASP A 18 -36.69 10.99 -10.60
N ARG A 19 -36.59 12.30 -10.84
CA ARG A 19 -35.67 12.81 -11.84
C ARG A 19 -34.30 12.49 -11.29
N LEU A 20 -33.57 11.64 -12.00
CA LEU A 20 -32.12 11.55 -11.91
C LEU A 20 -31.58 12.99 -11.89
N VAL A 21 -31.20 13.46 -10.72
CA VAL A 21 -30.40 14.66 -10.54
C VAL A 21 -29.21 14.49 -11.46
N GLU A 22 -28.82 15.56 -12.15
CA GLU A 22 -27.66 15.57 -13.03
C GLU A 22 -26.46 15.01 -12.26
N GLY A 23 -26.19 13.73 -12.49
CA GLY A 23 -25.06 13.05 -11.91
C GLY A 23 -23.85 13.82 -12.39
N ARG A 24 -22.97 14.18 -11.46
CA ARG A 24 -21.61 14.61 -11.80
C ARG A 24 -20.86 13.43 -12.46
N ARG A 25 -21.30 13.05 -13.67
CA ARG A 25 -20.69 12.08 -14.56
C ARG A 25 -19.55 12.79 -15.26
N ARG A 26 -18.49 13.06 -14.50
CA ARG A 26 -17.12 13.32 -14.98
C ARG A 26 -16.18 13.50 -13.78
N LEU A 27 -16.09 12.45 -12.95
CA LEU A 27 -14.86 12.19 -12.19
C LEU A 27 -13.80 11.47 -13.04
N ASP A 28 -14.06 11.26 -14.34
CA ASP A 28 -13.04 10.84 -15.29
C ASP A 28 -12.18 12.05 -15.68
N ARG A 29 -11.20 12.34 -14.83
CA ARG A 29 -9.95 12.90 -15.33
C ARG A 29 -9.43 11.93 -16.38
N ARG A 30 -9.35 12.40 -17.62
CA ARG A 30 -8.89 11.66 -18.80
C ARG A 30 -7.75 10.71 -18.48
N GLN A 31 -7.85 9.47 -18.98
CA GLN A 31 -6.68 8.64 -19.26
C GLN A 31 -5.78 9.46 -20.20
N GLY A 32 -4.64 9.98 -19.73
CA GLY A 32 -3.77 10.74 -20.62
C GLY A 32 -2.88 11.76 -19.94
N SER A 33 -1.86 11.27 -19.23
CA SER A 33 -0.50 11.84 -19.15
C SER A 33 0.21 11.11 -18.02
N LYS A 34 1.34 10.44 -18.29
CA LYS A 34 2.19 9.91 -17.21
C LYS A 34 2.69 11.09 -16.36
N GLY A 35 2.52 11.04 -15.04
CA GLY A 35 2.92 12.12 -14.13
C GLY A 35 2.01 12.23 -12.89
N GLY A 36 2.39 13.08 -11.94
CA GLY A 36 1.74 13.26 -10.64
C GLY A 36 2.72 13.06 -9.47
N ALA A 37 2.29 13.38 -8.24
CA ALA A 37 3.10 13.13 -7.04
C ALA A 37 3.50 11.65 -6.96
N GLU A 38 4.68 11.36 -6.42
CA GLU A 38 5.28 10.03 -6.40
C GLU A 38 5.43 9.37 -7.77
N THR A 39 5.59 10.16 -8.83
CA THR A 39 5.97 9.68 -10.18
C THR A 39 7.24 10.38 -10.63
N GLY A 40 8.24 9.62 -11.07
CA GLY A 40 9.51 10.20 -11.51
C GLY A 40 10.26 9.30 -12.48
N PRO A 41 11.24 9.86 -13.23
CA PRO A 41 11.97 9.12 -14.25
C PRO A 41 12.79 8.01 -13.60
N SER A 42 12.48 6.74 -13.89
CA SER A 42 13.23 5.64 -13.30
C SER A 42 14.62 5.51 -13.95
N PRO A 43 15.72 5.56 -13.17
CA PRO A 43 17.07 5.35 -13.70
C PRO A 43 17.22 3.96 -14.35
N THR A 44 16.47 2.97 -13.86
CA THR A 44 16.52 1.59 -14.34
C THR A 44 15.61 1.29 -15.53
N ASP A 45 14.65 2.17 -15.86
CA ASP A 45 13.74 2.01 -17.00
C ASP A 45 13.90 3.16 -18.02
N ARG A 46 15.15 3.52 -18.32
CA ARG A 46 15.52 4.51 -19.35
C ARG A 46 14.82 5.87 -19.17
N GLY A 47 14.62 6.29 -17.92
CA GLY A 47 13.97 7.56 -17.59
C GLY A 47 12.44 7.54 -17.76
N LYS A 48 11.82 6.39 -18.03
CA LYS A 48 10.35 6.32 -18.09
C LYS A 48 9.77 6.70 -16.72
N PRO A 49 8.74 7.56 -16.69
CA PRO A 49 8.09 7.95 -15.45
C PRO A 49 7.40 6.73 -14.84
N GLY A 50 7.71 6.46 -13.58
CA GLY A 50 7.16 5.34 -12.84
C GLY A 50 7.15 5.59 -11.34
N SER A 51 6.61 4.61 -10.62
CA SER A 51 6.56 4.56 -9.17
C SER A 51 7.12 3.24 -8.68
N LYS A 52 7.68 3.27 -7.48
CA LYS A 52 8.14 2.07 -6.76
C LYS A 52 7.16 1.74 -5.66
N ILE A 53 7.05 0.45 -5.37
CA ILE A 53 6.35 -0.07 -4.19
C ILE A 53 7.42 -0.59 -3.23
N HIS A 54 7.42 -0.07 -2.02
CA HIS A 54 8.31 -0.45 -0.92
C HIS A 54 7.50 -1.25 0.09
N LEU A 55 8.01 -2.41 0.50
CA LEU A 55 7.27 -3.35 1.33
C LEU A 55 8.14 -3.90 2.45
N ILE A 56 7.59 -3.94 3.67
CA ILE A 56 8.09 -4.80 4.75
C ILE A 56 7.13 -5.98 4.88
N CYS A 57 7.66 -7.19 4.86
CA CYS A 57 6.91 -8.40 5.15
C CYS A 57 7.56 -9.19 6.29
N ASP A 58 6.78 -10.06 6.92
CA ASP A 58 7.30 -11.04 7.86
C ASP A 58 8.06 -12.18 7.14
N ARG A 59 8.51 -13.20 7.90
CA ARG A 59 9.20 -14.37 7.32
C ARG A 59 8.28 -15.32 6.56
N THR A 60 6.97 -15.19 6.68
CA THR A 60 5.99 -16.06 6.03
C THR A 60 5.40 -15.44 4.76
N GLY A 61 5.78 -14.20 4.45
CA GLY A 61 5.32 -13.44 3.29
C GLY A 61 4.06 -12.60 3.56
N ILE A 62 3.73 -12.33 4.82
CA ILE A 62 2.63 -11.44 5.20
C ILE A 62 3.15 -10.00 5.16
N PRO A 63 2.57 -9.12 4.32
CA PRO A 63 2.93 -7.70 4.29
C PRO A 63 2.53 -7.03 5.61
N LEU A 64 3.48 -6.34 6.24
CA LEU A 64 3.24 -5.55 7.47
C LEU A 64 2.92 -4.10 7.14
N THR A 65 3.55 -3.56 6.10
CA THR A 65 3.32 -2.19 5.63
C THR A 65 3.87 -2.00 4.22
N CYS A 66 3.27 -1.07 3.49
CA CYS A 66 3.51 -0.80 2.08
C CYS A 66 3.51 0.71 1.85
N LEU A 67 4.52 1.25 1.16
CA LEU A 67 4.56 2.65 0.77
C LEU A 67 4.96 2.77 -0.70
N ILE A 68 4.44 3.79 -1.38
CA ILE A 68 4.85 4.11 -2.74
C ILE A 68 5.83 5.28 -2.76
N SER A 69 6.69 5.31 -3.78
CA SER A 69 7.49 6.50 -4.09
C SER A 69 7.62 6.74 -5.60
N ALA A 70 8.10 7.91 -5.99
CA ALA A 70 8.58 8.13 -7.35
C ALA A 70 9.74 7.19 -7.72
N GLY A 71 9.82 6.82 -9.02
CA GLY A 71 10.80 5.88 -9.55
C GLY A 71 12.26 6.33 -9.44
N ASN A 72 12.50 7.63 -9.35
CA ASN A 72 13.82 8.22 -9.13
C ASN A 72 14.22 8.31 -7.66
N VAL A 73 13.31 8.05 -6.72
CA VAL A 73 13.63 8.14 -5.29
C VAL A 73 14.51 6.94 -4.89
N PRO A 74 15.64 7.17 -4.20
CA PRO A 74 16.46 6.09 -3.66
C PRO A 74 15.71 5.29 -2.60
N ASP A 75 15.78 3.96 -2.68
CA ASP A 75 15.03 3.08 -1.78
C ASP A 75 15.43 3.28 -0.30
N ALA A 76 16.70 3.64 -0.08
CA ALA A 76 17.25 4.04 1.22
C ALA A 76 16.42 5.11 1.94
N HIS A 77 15.81 6.05 1.22
CA HIS A 77 15.01 7.13 1.80
C HIS A 77 13.69 6.63 2.38
N LEU A 78 13.16 5.52 1.86
CA LEU A 78 11.86 4.99 2.28
C LEU A 78 11.97 4.02 3.45
N LEU A 79 13.18 3.58 3.82
CA LEU A 79 13.34 2.60 4.89
C LEU A 79 12.78 3.06 6.25
N ILE A 80 13.12 4.27 6.67
CA ILE A 80 12.66 4.79 7.97
C ILE A 80 11.16 5.11 7.96
N PRO A 81 10.62 5.82 6.95
CA PRO A 81 9.16 5.98 6.80
C PRO A 81 8.41 4.66 6.83
N LEU A 82 8.93 3.64 6.13
CA LEU A 82 8.32 2.31 6.06
C LEU A 82 8.39 1.58 7.40
N LEU A 83 9.48 1.72 8.16
CA LEU A 83 9.51 1.19 9.53
C LEU A 83 8.47 1.89 10.41
N ASP A 84 8.35 3.22 10.29
CA ASP A 84 7.41 4.01 11.09
C ASP A 84 5.95 3.71 10.79
N SER A 85 5.62 3.34 9.55
CA SER A 85 4.27 2.96 9.14
C SER A 85 3.85 1.54 9.55
N ILE A 86 4.70 0.78 10.26
CA ILE A 86 4.30 -0.52 10.81
C ILE A 86 3.23 -0.30 11.88
N ALA A 87 2.01 -0.76 11.58
CA ALA A 87 0.91 -0.76 12.52
C ALA A 87 1.23 -1.63 13.75
N PRO A 88 0.67 -1.30 14.93
CA PRO A 88 0.80 -2.15 16.11
C PRO A 88 0.27 -3.55 15.80
N ILE A 89 1.14 -4.57 15.90
CA ILE A 89 0.73 -5.96 15.75
C ILE A 89 0.26 -6.44 17.12
N GLN A 90 -1.05 -6.67 17.25
CA GLN A 90 -1.59 -7.32 18.44
C GLN A 90 -1.18 -8.80 18.42
N GLY A 91 -0.51 -9.22 19.50
CA GLY A 91 -0.14 -10.61 19.74
C GLY A 91 -0.97 -11.23 20.86
N ARG A 92 -0.53 -12.37 21.39
CA ARG A 92 -1.03 -12.91 22.66
C ARG A 92 -0.79 -11.89 23.79
N ARG A 93 -1.57 -12.01 24.88
CA ARG A 93 -1.62 -11.12 26.07
C ARG A 93 -0.33 -10.33 26.32
N GLY A 94 -0.41 -9.00 26.25
CA GLY A 94 0.73 -8.09 26.46
C GLY A 94 0.65 -6.80 25.61
N ARG A 95 1.66 -5.94 25.73
CA ARG A 95 1.77 -4.70 24.94
C ARG A 95 1.94 -5.02 23.44
N PRO A 96 1.14 -4.43 22.53
CA PRO A 96 1.31 -4.64 21.09
C PRO A 96 2.73 -4.40 20.63
N ARG A 97 3.22 -5.24 19.71
CA ARG A 97 4.56 -5.06 19.14
C ARG A 97 4.48 -4.17 17.91
N HIS A 98 5.21 -3.05 17.95
CA HIS A 98 5.26 -2.10 16.83
C HIS A 98 6.49 -2.29 15.94
N ARG A 99 7.48 -3.09 16.36
CA ARG A 99 8.78 -3.18 15.70
C ARG A 99 9.23 -4.63 15.52
N PRO A 100 9.85 -4.97 14.38
CA PRO A 100 10.42 -6.29 14.15
C PRO A 100 11.66 -6.49 15.03
N GLY A 101 11.93 -7.73 15.45
CA GLY A 101 13.15 -8.02 16.22
C GLY A 101 14.43 -7.94 15.38
N LYS A 102 14.33 -8.25 14.08
CA LYS A 102 15.43 -8.18 13.11
C LYS A 102 14.88 -7.70 11.78
N LEU A 103 15.62 -6.83 11.09
CA LEU A 103 15.32 -6.34 9.75
C LEU A 103 16.35 -6.90 8.78
N HIS A 104 15.88 -7.68 7.80
CA HIS A 104 16.68 -8.08 6.65
C HIS A 104 16.44 -7.09 5.51
N GLY A 105 17.51 -6.64 4.87
CA GLY A 105 17.42 -5.66 3.79
C GLY A 105 18.48 -5.88 2.71
N ASP A 106 18.21 -5.34 1.52
CA ASP A 106 19.14 -5.35 0.40
C ASP A 106 20.42 -4.55 0.72
N LYS A 107 21.54 -4.89 0.06
CA LYS A 107 22.76 -4.09 0.04
C LYS A 107 22.50 -2.63 -0.31
N ALA A 108 21.51 -2.33 -1.14
CA ALA A 108 21.14 -0.94 -1.46
C ALA A 108 20.90 -0.07 -0.21
N TYR A 109 20.43 -0.68 0.89
CA TYR A 109 20.16 -0.04 2.18
C TYR A 109 21.40 0.05 3.11
N ASP A 110 22.58 -0.40 2.68
CA ASP A 110 23.81 -0.27 3.47
C ASP A 110 24.29 1.19 3.47
N VAL A 111 23.75 1.95 4.42
CA VAL A 111 24.06 3.34 4.72
C VAL A 111 24.23 3.46 6.23
N HIS A 112 25.34 4.04 6.70
CA HIS A 112 25.66 4.12 8.13
C HIS A 112 24.53 4.76 8.96
N ALA A 113 23.98 5.88 8.47
CA ALA A 113 22.86 6.57 9.11
C ALA A 113 21.62 5.67 9.27
N LEU A 114 21.25 4.90 8.25
CA LEU A 114 20.13 3.97 8.33
C LEU A 114 20.38 2.85 9.35
N ARG A 115 21.59 2.29 9.37
CA ARG A 115 21.95 1.23 10.34
C ARG A 115 21.90 1.78 11.78
N HIS A 116 22.31 3.02 11.99
CA HIS A 116 22.19 3.69 13.28
C HIS A 116 20.72 3.86 13.66
N GLU A 117 19.88 4.38 12.76
CA GLU A 117 18.46 4.59 12.99
C GLU A 117 17.69 3.30 13.32
N VAL A 118 17.98 2.22 12.59
CA VAL A 118 17.36 0.92 12.85
C VAL A 118 17.78 0.37 14.22
N ARG A 119 19.05 0.51 14.61
CA ARG A 119 19.53 0.10 15.94
C ARG A 119 18.93 0.94 17.07
N ARG A 120 18.81 2.25 16.89
CA ARG A 120 18.17 3.18 17.84
C ARG A 120 16.73 2.76 18.16
N ARG A 121 16.06 2.12 17.21
CA ARG A 121 14.70 1.57 17.34
C ARG A 121 14.65 0.18 18.00
N GLY A 122 15.78 -0.34 18.46
CA GLY A 122 15.88 -1.68 19.07
C GLY A 122 15.77 -2.83 18.07
N ILE A 123 15.98 -2.58 16.77
CA ILE A 123 15.83 -3.58 15.71
C ILE A 123 17.22 -4.10 15.32
N GLY A 124 17.39 -5.43 15.31
CA GLY A 124 18.61 -6.05 14.83
C GLY A 124 18.82 -5.85 13.33
N VAL A 125 19.91 -5.20 12.92
CA VAL A 125 20.20 -4.91 11.50
C VAL A 125 20.85 -6.10 10.80
N ARG A 126 20.19 -6.65 9.78
CA ARG A 126 20.70 -7.69 8.87
C ARG A 126 20.67 -7.19 7.42
N ILE A 127 21.37 -6.09 7.20
CA ILE A 127 21.62 -5.50 5.88
C ILE A 127 23.02 -5.91 5.45
N ALA A 128 23.16 -6.48 4.25
CA ALA A 128 24.47 -6.90 3.78
C ALA A 128 25.34 -5.71 3.40
N ARG A 129 26.63 -5.83 3.71
CA ARG A 129 27.59 -4.75 3.42
C ARG A 129 27.97 -4.66 1.94
N LYS A 130 27.93 -3.45 1.39
CA LYS A 130 28.42 -3.18 0.02
C LYS A 130 29.92 -3.49 -0.03
N GLY A 131 30.35 -4.16 -1.10
CA GLY A 131 31.76 -4.51 -1.33
C GLY A 131 32.38 -5.58 -0.42
N ILE A 132 31.67 -6.06 0.61
CA ILE A 132 32.22 -6.99 1.61
C ILE A 132 31.53 -8.35 1.57
N GLU A 133 30.20 -8.38 1.60
CA GLU A 133 29.45 -9.65 1.74
C GLU A 133 28.93 -10.13 0.39
N SER A 134 28.95 -11.45 0.14
CA SER A 134 28.39 -12.03 -1.09
C SER A 134 26.87 -11.85 -1.15
N SER A 135 26.32 -11.70 -2.36
CA SER A 135 24.86 -11.55 -2.55
C SER A 135 24.08 -12.86 -2.31
N GLU A 136 24.77 -14.00 -2.26
CA GLU A 136 24.16 -15.34 -2.16
C GLU A 136 23.41 -15.55 -0.84
N ARG A 137 23.98 -15.08 0.28
CA ARG A 137 23.31 -15.17 1.60
C ARG A 137 22.07 -14.28 1.69
N LEU A 138 22.02 -13.20 0.89
CA LEU A 138 20.86 -12.30 0.81
C LEU A 138 19.65 -13.00 0.19
N GLY A 139 19.89 -13.86 -0.81
CA GLY A 139 18.86 -14.57 -1.57
C GLY A 139 17.87 -15.34 -0.70
N ARG A 140 18.35 -15.92 0.41
CA ARG A 140 17.54 -16.74 1.34
C ARG A 140 16.35 -16.00 1.93
N HIS A 141 16.48 -14.70 2.18
CA HIS A 141 15.40 -13.87 2.72
C HIS A 141 14.77 -12.96 1.67
N ARG A 142 15.54 -12.61 0.62
CA ARG A 142 15.10 -11.77 -0.49
C ARG A 142 13.92 -12.39 -1.25
N TRP A 143 13.94 -13.71 -1.48
CA TRP A 143 12.86 -14.40 -2.19
C TRP A 143 11.48 -14.21 -1.57
N ILE A 144 11.38 -14.05 -0.24
CA ILE A 144 10.09 -13.83 0.45
C ILE A 144 9.51 -12.47 0.04
N VAL A 145 10.34 -11.41 0.09
CA VAL A 145 9.93 -10.05 -0.31
C VAL A 145 9.59 -10.01 -1.79
N GLU A 146 10.41 -10.62 -2.64
CA GLU A 146 10.16 -10.71 -4.09
C GLU A 146 8.89 -11.48 -4.41
N SER A 147 8.60 -12.55 -3.66
CA SER A 147 7.35 -13.29 -3.78
C SER A 147 6.15 -12.41 -3.41
N CYS A 148 6.21 -11.67 -2.30
CA CYS A 148 5.15 -10.73 -1.93
C CYS A 148 4.94 -9.65 -3.01
N LEU A 149 6.02 -9.06 -3.53
CA LEU A 149 5.96 -8.09 -4.60
C LEU A 149 5.38 -8.69 -5.89
N SER A 150 5.75 -9.93 -6.24
CA SER A 150 5.20 -10.64 -7.41
C SER A 150 3.70 -10.90 -7.27
N TRP A 151 3.21 -11.24 -6.07
CA TRP A 151 1.78 -11.35 -5.79
C TRP A 151 1.05 -10.01 -5.90
N LEU A 152 1.66 -8.93 -5.41
CA LEU A 152 1.10 -7.58 -5.57
C LEU A 152 1.04 -7.19 -7.05
N GLN A 153 2.11 -7.45 -7.80
CA GLN A 153 2.20 -7.17 -9.24
C GLN A 153 1.33 -8.10 -10.10
N HIS A 154 0.89 -9.26 -9.62
CA HIS A 154 -0.14 -10.04 -10.30
C HIS A 154 -1.45 -9.27 -10.47
N ASN A 155 -1.72 -8.29 -9.60
CA ASN A 155 -2.80 -7.35 -9.81
C ASN A 155 -2.36 -6.36 -10.91
N ARG A 156 -2.88 -6.55 -12.14
CA ARG A 156 -2.53 -5.71 -13.31
C ARG A 156 -2.66 -4.20 -13.05
N ARG A 157 -3.51 -3.80 -12.10
CA ARG A 157 -3.66 -2.41 -11.65
C ARG A 157 -2.38 -1.81 -11.05
N LEU A 158 -1.53 -2.62 -10.41
CA LEU A 158 -0.29 -2.20 -9.76
C LEU A 158 0.94 -2.27 -10.67
N VAL A 159 0.89 -3.07 -11.75
CA VAL A 159 2.00 -3.18 -12.73
C VAL A 159 2.19 -1.88 -13.50
N ARG A 160 1.08 -1.27 -13.93
CA ARG A 160 1.10 0.00 -14.64
C ARG A 160 0.30 1.01 -13.83
N ARG A 161 0.99 2.07 -13.38
CA ARG A 161 0.33 3.19 -12.73
C ARG A 161 -0.43 4.00 -13.78
N TYR A 162 -1.76 3.89 -13.75
CA TYR A 162 -2.68 4.75 -14.51
C TYR A 162 -3.18 5.94 -13.68
N ASP A 163 -3.05 5.86 -12.36
CA ASP A 163 -3.52 6.87 -11.42
C ASP A 163 -2.60 8.09 -11.36
N ARG A 164 -3.15 9.28 -11.62
CA ARG A 164 -2.42 10.54 -11.47
C ARG A 164 -2.20 10.93 -10.00
N LYS A 165 -3.12 10.54 -9.11
CA LYS A 165 -3.00 10.80 -7.67
C LYS A 165 -2.22 9.67 -6.98
N ALA A 166 -1.26 10.04 -6.14
CA ALA A 166 -0.47 9.09 -5.35
C ALA A 166 -1.38 8.29 -4.40
N ASP A 167 -2.31 8.97 -3.72
CA ASP A 167 -3.22 8.35 -2.74
C ASP A 167 -4.05 7.20 -3.33
N HIS A 168 -4.49 7.34 -4.58
CA HIS A 168 -5.23 6.26 -5.25
C HIS A 168 -4.34 5.05 -5.51
N PHE A 169 -3.10 5.30 -5.97
CA PHE A 169 -2.14 4.22 -6.22
C PHE A 169 -1.72 3.53 -4.91
N GLN A 170 -1.50 4.30 -3.85
CA GLN A 170 -1.24 3.78 -2.50
C GLN A 170 -2.42 2.95 -2.01
N ALA A 171 -3.66 3.44 -2.13
CA ALA A 171 -4.86 2.70 -1.74
C ALA A 171 -5.01 1.36 -2.48
N PHE A 172 -4.66 1.31 -3.78
CA PHE A 172 -4.63 0.03 -4.51
C PHE A 172 -3.52 -0.90 -4.01
N ALA A 173 -2.35 -0.35 -3.64
CA ALA A 173 -1.26 -1.14 -3.08
C ALA A 173 -1.66 -1.74 -1.71
N ASP A 174 -2.33 -0.94 -0.88
CA ASP A 174 -2.87 -1.38 0.41
C ASP A 174 -3.96 -2.45 0.23
N LEU A 175 -4.88 -2.25 -0.72
CA LEU A 175 -5.88 -3.26 -1.06
C LEU A 175 -5.23 -4.57 -1.53
N GLY A 176 -4.17 -4.48 -2.33
CA GLY A 176 -3.38 -5.65 -2.74
C GLY A 176 -2.77 -6.38 -1.53
N CYS A 177 -2.26 -5.64 -0.54
CA CYS A 177 -1.74 -6.21 0.70
C CYS A 177 -2.84 -6.89 1.52
N ILE A 178 -4.02 -6.27 1.65
CA ILE A 178 -5.18 -6.84 2.34
C ILE A 178 -5.61 -8.16 1.68
N LEU A 179 -5.71 -8.20 0.35
CA LEU A 179 -6.06 -9.42 -0.39
C LEU A 179 -5.01 -10.53 -0.18
N LEU A 180 -3.72 -10.18 -0.14
CA LEU A 180 -2.65 -11.13 0.14
C LEU A 180 -2.77 -11.71 1.56
N CYS A 181 -2.99 -10.85 2.56
CA CYS A 181 -3.25 -11.27 3.94
C CYS A 181 -4.47 -12.19 4.04
N TYR A 182 -5.59 -11.82 3.40
CA TYR A 182 -6.82 -12.61 3.38
C TYR A 182 -6.61 -14.00 2.78
N ARG A 183 -5.96 -14.08 1.61
CA ARG A 183 -5.63 -15.37 0.96
C ARG A 183 -4.72 -16.24 1.84
N ARG A 184 -3.80 -15.64 2.58
CA ARG A 184 -2.90 -16.36 3.48
C ARG A 184 -3.65 -16.91 4.69
N LEU A 185 -4.57 -16.12 5.25
CA LEU A 185 -5.43 -16.54 6.35
C LEU A 185 -6.31 -17.73 5.97
N LEU A 186 -6.95 -17.70 4.80
CA LEU A 186 -7.75 -18.83 4.32
C LEU A 186 -6.93 -20.11 4.19
N LYS A 187 -5.74 -20.04 3.59
CA LYS A 187 -4.86 -21.21 3.45
C LYS A 187 -4.45 -21.81 4.80
N ASN A 188 -4.21 -20.97 5.80
CA ASN A 188 -3.83 -21.43 7.13
C ASN A 188 -5.02 -22.06 7.89
N ASN A 189 -6.24 -21.60 7.64
CA ASN A 189 -7.45 -22.13 8.27
C ASN A 189 -7.91 -23.48 7.71
N HIS A 190 -7.50 -23.86 6.49
CA HIS A 190 -7.81 -25.17 5.89
C HIS A 190 -6.83 -26.29 6.27
N LEU A 191 -5.79 -25.97 7.06
CA LEU A 191 -4.77 -26.91 7.53
C LEU A 191 -4.84 -27.14 9.06
N GLY A 192 -5.94 -26.71 9.69
CA GLY A 192 -6.21 -26.86 11.11
C GLY A 192 -7.40 -27.76 11.38
#